data_AF-A0A3B0STU9-F1
#
_entry.id   AF-A0A3B0STU9-F1
#
_cell.length_a   1.000
_cell.length_b   1.000
_cell.length_c   1.000
_cell.angle_alpha   90.00
_cell.angle_beta   90.00
_cell.angle_gamma   90.00
#
_symmetry.space_group_name_H-M   'P 1'
#
loop_
_entity.id
_entity.type
_entity.pdbx_description
1 polymer ?
#
loop_
_entity_poly.entity_id
_entity_poly.type
_entity_poly.pdbx_seq_one_letter_code
_entity_poly.pdbx_strand_id
1 'polypeptide(L)'
;MLRNSRPLPNRPTSPARKGALSIALWAFGLATSLFLIGMWGRTVSVDSVTIEESARTVIDADIATERINAWFEDGLAAAAGTDSATVHTVAEEIQATPQYSAAVDVIIAQFIDSLFVADGETSVLNLEDVLTPLVPVVVAEFEQRDVPVDPDRIEGVLDAAAAIELDAGEAASVVAVVEDARVFLSQVVLIALGMLLLTGTVAVYLTQERFAMVGTLATRVVMSALSYAVIFRLASWALDPTRGRSPIAGGGSVLLGSNGQVFLALAAGAGVVAVGGALVARGKKRSFETRAASLDSSDDDTRELAPV
;
A
#
# COMPACT_ATOMS: atom_id res chain seq x y z
N MET A 1 -38.67 -44.22 -41.03
CA MET A 1 -37.70 -44.66 -39.99
C MET A 1 -37.16 -43.43 -39.27
N LEU A 2 -37.74 -43.09 -38.11
CA LEU A 2 -37.40 -41.90 -37.32
C LEU A 2 -36.10 -42.16 -36.53
N ARG A 3 -35.05 -41.39 -36.81
CA ARG A 3 -33.78 -41.45 -36.09
C ARG A 3 -33.92 -40.64 -34.81
N ASN A 4 -34.23 -41.32 -33.72
CA ASN A 4 -34.29 -40.80 -32.36
C ASN A 4 -32.94 -40.14 -31.99
N SER A 5 -32.83 -38.82 -32.15
CA SER A 5 -31.67 -38.04 -31.72
C SER A 5 -31.77 -37.79 -30.22
N ARG A 6 -31.50 -38.83 -29.41
CA ARG A 6 -31.38 -38.66 -27.96
C ARG A 6 -30.33 -37.57 -27.68
N PRO A 7 -30.59 -36.63 -26.74
CA PRO A 7 -29.56 -35.70 -26.29
C PRO A 7 -28.36 -36.53 -25.81
N LEU A 8 -27.17 -36.21 -26.34
CA LEU A 8 -25.93 -36.87 -25.93
C LEU A 8 -25.83 -36.77 -24.40
N PRO A 9 -25.71 -37.89 -23.68
CA PRO A 9 -25.58 -37.86 -22.23
C PRO A 9 -24.36 -37.02 -21.87
N ASN A 10 -24.51 -36.11 -20.90
CA ASN A 10 -23.41 -35.37 -20.28
C ASN A 10 -22.29 -36.36 -19.98
N ARG A 11 -21.21 -36.34 -20.77
CA ARG A 11 -20.10 -37.28 -20.58
C ARG A 11 -19.61 -37.10 -19.15
N PRO A 12 -19.64 -38.15 -18.31
CA PRO A 12 -19.15 -38.05 -16.95
C PRO A 12 -17.69 -37.59 -17.02
N THR A 13 -17.39 -36.49 -16.32
CA THR A 13 -16.00 -36.03 -16.20
C THR A 13 -15.20 -37.09 -15.46
N SER A 14 -14.11 -37.56 -16.08
CA SER A 14 -13.25 -38.57 -15.47
C SER A 14 -12.75 -38.07 -14.11
N PRO A 15 -12.54 -38.97 -13.13
CA PRO A 15 -12.05 -38.59 -11.80
C PRO A 15 -10.73 -37.81 -11.88
N ALA A 16 -9.86 -38.13 -12.84
CA ALA A 16 -8.64 -37.39 -13.14
C ALA A 16 -8.91 -35.92 -13.54
N ARG A 17 -9.94 -35.67 -14.36
CA ARG A 17 -10.33 -34.31 -14.78
C ARG A 17 -10.89 -33.50 -13.62
N LYS A 18 -11.64 -34.13 -12.71
CA LYS A 18 -12.15 -33.49 -11.48
C LYS A 18 -11.02 -33.13 -10.52
N GLY A 19 -10.05 -34.02 -10.33
CA GLY A 19 -8.86 -33.75 -9.52
C GLY A 19 -8.03 -32.59 -10.07
N ALA A 20 -7.73 -32.61 -11.37
CA ALA A 20 -6.99 -31.52 -12.03
C ALA A 20 -7.73 -30.18 -11.95
N LEU A 21 -9.06 -30.17 -12.07
CA LEU A 21 -9.86 -28.96 -11.93
C LEU A 21 -9.80 -28.40 -10.50
N SER A 22 -9.86 -29.27 -9.48
CA SER A 22 -9.76 -28.85 -8.08
C SER A 22 -8.41 -28.21 -7.79
N ILE A 23 -7.32 -28.80 -8.28
CA ILE A 23 -5.95 -28.26 -8.14
C ILE A 23 -5.85 -26.90 -8.85
N ALA A 24 -6.35 -26.79 -10.09
CA ALA A 24 -6.34 -25.53 -10.84
C ALA A 24 -7.11 -24.43 -10.11
N LEU A 25 -8.28 -24.73 -9.54
CA LEU A 25 -9.09 -23.78 -8.77
C LEU A 25 -8.44 -23.39 -7.44
N TRP A 26 -7.70 -24.29 -6.80
CA TRP A 26 -6.94 -23.99 -5.60
C TRP A 26 -5.77 -23.04 -5.93
N ALA A 27 -4.97 -23.39 -6.94
CA ALA A 27 -3.85 -22.58 -7.39
C ALA A 27 -4.29 -21.19 -7.88
N PHE A 28 -5.45 -21.10 -8.55
CA PHE A 28 -6.07 -19.84 -8.93
C PHE A 28 -6.38 -18.94 -7.72
N GLY A 29 -6.92 -19.51 -6.64
CA GLY A 29 -7.21 -18.77 -5.42
C GLY A 29 -5.94 -18.21 -4.77
N LEU A 30 -4.88 -19.04 -4.69
CA LEU A 30 -3.59 -18.62 -4.15
C LEU A 30 -2.96 -17.52 -5.00
N ALA A 31 -2.96 -17.67 -6.32
CA ALA A 31 -2.47 -16.65 -7.24
C ALA A 31 -3.26 -15.33 -7.13
N THR A 32 -4.58 -15.41 -6.91
CA THR A 32 -5.42 -14.23 -6.66
C THR A 32 -5.00 -13.50 -5.38
N SER A 33 -4.74 -14.22 -4.28
CA SER A 33 -4.28 -13.60 -3.03
C SER A 33 -2.91 -12.95 -3.18
N LEU A 34 -1.94 -13.63 -3.79
CA LEU A 34 -0.60 -13.07 -4.04
C LEU A 34 -0.66 -11.83 -4.94
N PHE A 35 -1.51 -11.87 -5.96
CA PHE A 35 -1.70 -10.74 -6.86
C PHE A 35 -2.31 -9.53 -6.15
N LEU A 36 -3.32 -9.73 -5.30
CA LEU A 36 -3.96 -8.67 -4.52
C LEU A 36 -2.99 -8.04 -3.51
N ILE A 37 -2.25 -8.84 -2.76
CA ILE A 37 -1.25 -8.36 -1.80
C ILE A 37 -0.12 -7.62 -2.52
N GLY A 38 0.41 -8.20 -3.60
CA GLY A 38 1.47 -7.58 -4.39
C GLY A 38 1.03 -6.27 -5.03
N MET A 39 -0.21 -6.18 -5.51
CA MET A 39 -0.74 -4.95 -6.10
C MET A 39 -0.87 -3.86 -5.04
N TRP A 40 -1.40 -4.18 -3.86
CA TRP A 40 -1.47 -3.23 -2.74
C TRP A 40 -0.09 -2.76 -2.31
N GLY A 41 0.86 -3.68 -2.12
CA GLY A 41 2.23 -3.33 -1.75
C GLY A 41 2.90 -2.45 -2.81
N ARG A 42 2.67 -2.73 -4.09
CA ARG A 42 3.15 -1.90 -5.20
C ARG A 42 2.50 -0.50 -5.17
N THR A 43 1.19 -0.39 -4.99
CA THR A 43 0.53 0.93 -4.96
C THR A 43 0.99 1.77 -3.78
N VAL A 44 1.16 1.16 -2.60
CA VAL A 44 1.76 1.84 -1.45
C VAL A 44 3.18 2.29 -1.77
N SER A 45 4.00 1.45 -2.40
CA SER A 45 5.38 1.79 -2.71
C SER A 45 5.56 2.90 -3.75
N VAL A 46 4.55 3.17 -4.57
CA VAL A 46 4.59 4.19 -5.66
C VAL A 46 3.90 5.49 -5.25
N ASP A 47 3.03 5.45 -4.25
CA ASP A 47 2.34 6.62 -3.72
C ASP A 47 3.24 7.39 -2.73
N SER A 48 4.12 8.22 -3.29
CA SER A 48 5.07 9.03 -2.52
C SER A 48 4.38 9.90 -1.48
N VAL A 49 3.18 10.41 -1.76
CA VAL A 49 2.40 11.25 -0.84
C VAL A 49 1.96 10.43 0.38
N THR A 50 1.45 9.22 0.17
CA THR A 50 1.08 8.33 1.30
C THR A 50 2.31 7.91 2.11
N ILE A 51 3.45 7.62 1.45
CA ILE A 51 4.68 7.26 2.16
C ILE A 51 5.20 8.46 2.96
N GLU A 52 5.18 9.65 2.39
CA GLU A 52 5.58 10.91 3.03
C GLU A 52 4.67 11.24 4.22
N GLU A 53 3.35 11.10 4.10
CA GLU A 53 2.39 11.32 5.19
C GLU A 53 2.56 10.28 6.31
N SER A 54 2.85 9.02 5.95
CA SER A 54 3.16 7.96 6.92
C SER A 54 4.49 8.20 7.62
N ALA A 55 5.53 8.60 6.88
CA ALA A 55 6.85 8.94 7.40
C ALA A 55 6.78 10.17 8.30
N ARG A 56 6.06 11.23 7.91
CA ARG A 56 5.73 12.39 8.76
C ARG A 56 5.08 11.94 10.05
N THR A 57 4.05 11.11 9.97
CA THR A 57 3.38 10.62 11.18
C THR A 57 4.31 9.81 12.09
N VAL A 58 5.29 9.08 11.55
CA VAL A 58 6.25 8.26 12.32
C VAL A 58 7.46 9.06 12.80
N ILE A 59 7.85 10.13 12.10
CA ILE A 59 9.00 10.98 12.43
C ILE A 59 8.58 12.13 13.34
N ASP A 60 7.37 12.71 13.17
CA ASP A 60 6.73 13.59 14.17
C ASP A 60 6.46 12.86 15.50
N ALA A 61 6.65 11.54 15.53
CA ALA A 61 6.64 10.79 16.77
C ALA A 61 7.72 11.31 17.73
N ASP A 62 7.39 11.33 19.01
CA ASP A 62 8.25 11.70 20.16
C ASP A 62 9.72 11.26 20.05
N ILE A 63 10.05 10.21 19.29
CA ILE A 63 11.41 9.69 19.07
C ILE A 63 12.34 10.67 18.34
N ALA A 64 11.89 11.35 17.27
CA ALA A 64 12.78 12.29 16.55
C ALA A 64 13.01 13.53 17.40
N THR A 65 11.94 14.05 18.01
CA THR A 65 11.99 15.14 18.97
C THR A 65 12.89 14.80 20.16
N GLU A 66 12.80 13.60 20.74
CA GLU A 66 13.67 13.15 21.84
C GLU A 66 15.14 13.10 21.43
N ARG A 67 15.44 12.62 20.21
CA ARG A 67 16.81 12.62 19.67
C ARG A 67 17.34 14.02 19.40
N ILE A 68 16.51 14.92 18.85
CA ILE A 68 16.88 16.31 18.61
C ILE A 68 17.11 17.03 19.94
N ASN A 69 16.26 16.78 20.95
CA ASN A 69 16.42 17.34 22.30
C ASN A 69 17.72 16.87 22.95
N ALA A 70 18.03 15.57 22.88
CA ALA A 70 19.27 15.03 23.41
C ALA A 70 20.50 15.63 22.71
N TRP A 71 20.46 15.74 21.38
CA TRP A 71 21.52 16.37 20.59
C TRP A 71 21.70 17.85 20.93
N PHE A 72 20.61 18.58 21.10
CA PHE A 72 20.62 19.99 21.48
C PHE A 72 21.24 20.17 22.87
N GLU A 73 20.88 19.33 23.85
CA GLU A 73 21.45 19.33 25.19
C GLU A 73 22.97 19.05 25.18
N ASP A 74 23.42 18.07 24.39
CA ASP A 74 24.84 17.76 24.19
C ASP A 74 25.60 18.95 23.58
N GLY A 75 25.00 19.64 22.61
CA GLY A 75 25.55 20.84 21.99
C GLY A 75 25.70 21.98 22.99
N LEU A 76 24.68 22.22 23.82
CA LEU A 76 24.74 23.22 24.89
C LEU A 76 25.81 22.87 25.94
N ALA A 77 25.97 21.59 26.28
CA ALA A 77 27.01 21.14 27.20
C ALA A 77 28.42 21.44 26.67
N ALA A 78 28.64 21.21 25.37
CA ALA A 78 29.90 21.48 24.70
C ALA A 78 30.22 23.00 24.63
N ALA A 79 29.19 23.83 24.42
CA ALA A 79 29.34 25.28 24.29
C ALA A 79 29.57 25.97 25.64
N ALA A 80 28.76 25.65 26.66
CA ALA A 80 28.71 26.38 27.92
C ALA A 80 29.87 26.04 28.87
N GLY A 81 30.47 24.85 28.74
CA GLY A 81 31.59 24.43 29.62
C GLY A 81 31.24 24.43 31.12
N THR A 82 29.96 24.28 31.45
CA THR A 82 29.41 24.28 32.82
C THR A 82 28.98 22.88 33.23
N ASP A 83 28.44 22.72 34.44
CA ASP A 83 27.95 21.44 34.94
C ASP A 83 26.68 20.97 34.22
N SER A 84 26.48 19.65 34.16
CA SER A 84 25.37 19.04 33.41
C SER A 84 24.00 19.38 33.97
N ALA A 85 23.87 19.70 35.28
CA ALA A 85 22.57 20.02 35.86
C ALA A 85 22.11 21.42 35.41
N THR A 86 23.05 22.36 35.32
CA THR A 86 22.78 23.70 34.77
C THR A 86 22.41 23.62 33.29
N VAL A 87 23.14 22.83 32.50
CA VAL A 87 22.84 22.63 31.06
C VAL A 87 21.46 22.00 30.86
N HIS A 88 21.14 20.94 31.60
CA HIS A 88 19.85 20.26 31.52
C HIS A 88 18.69 21.21 31.81
N THR A 89 18.80 22.02 32.87
CA THR A 89 17.77 22.99 33.25
C THR A 89 17.58 24.06 32.16
N VAL A 90 18.68 24.58 31.60
CA VAL A 90 18.62 25.57 30.51
C VAL A 90 18.04 24.95 29.24
N ALA A 91 18.40 23.70 28.92
CA ALA A 91 17.85 22.97 27.80
C ALA A 91 16.34 22.76 27.93
N GLU A 92 15.84 22.31 29.09
CA GLU A 92 14.40 22.15 29.34
C GLU A 92 13.63 23.46 29.16
N GLU A 93 14.17 24.58 29.65
CA GLU A 93 13.50 25.87 29.53
C GLU A 93 13.50 26.41 28.11
N ILE A 94 14.59 26.25 27.36
CA ILE A 94 14.63 26.58 25.94
C ILE A 94 13.68 25.68 25.15
N GLN A 95 13.63 24.38 25.45
CA GLN A 95 12.73 23.43 24.81
C GLN A 95 11.24 23.77 25.02
N ALA A 96 10.91 24.44 26.13
CA ALA A 96 9.55 24.92 26.41
C ALA A 96 9.17 26.19 25.61
N THR A 97 10.10 26.82 24.88
CA THR A 97 9.83 28.03 24.12
C THR A 97 9.16 27.74 22.76
N PRO A 98 8.26 28.62 22.28
CA PRO A 98 7.67 28.49 20.95
C PRO A 98 8.70 28.50 19.82
N GLN A 99 9.81 29.23 20.00
CA GLN A 99 10.90 29.34 19.03
C GLN A 99 11.59 27.99 18.83
N TYR A 100 11.83 27.24 19.91
CA TYR A 100 12.44 25.91 19.82
C TYR A 100 11.52 24.92 19.10
N SER A 101 10.24 24.88 19.47
CA SER A 101 9.24 24.04 18.79
C SER A 101 9.20 24.33 17.28
N ALA A 102 9.16 25.62 16.90
CA ALA A 102 9.14 26.00 15.49
C ALA A 102 10.42 25.59 14.74
N ALA A 103 11.59 25.67 15.40
CA ALA A 103 12.85 25.22 14.82
C ALA A 103 12.86 23.71 14.60
N VAL A 104 12.43 22.92 15.61
CA VAL A 104 12.31 21.46 15.51
C VAL A 104 11.37 21.05 14.38
N ASP A 105 10.20 21.70 14.26
CA ASP A 105 9.24 21.43 13.17
C ASP A 105 9.88 21.65 11.78
N VAL A 106 10.68 22.70 11.63
CA VAL A 106 11.37 23.00 10.37
C VAL A 106 12.49 21.99 10.11
N ILE A 107 13.25 21.57 11.12
CA ILE A 107 14.29 20.54 10.98
C ILE A 107 13.66 19.21 10.55
N ILE A 108 12.56 18.81 11.19
CA ILE A 108 11.83 17.59 10.84
C ILE A 108 11.30 17.69 9.41
N ALA A 109 10.70 18.81 9.02
CA ALA A 109 10.21 19.02 7.66
C ALA A 109 11.34 18.89 6.62
N GLN A 110 12.48 19.55 6.85
CA GLN A 110 13.63 19.46 5.95
C GLN A 110 14.21 18.04 5.88
N PHE A 111 14.32 17.33 7.02
CA PHE A 111 14.77 15.94 7.05
C PHE A 111 13.85 15.04 6.23
N ILE A 112 12.53 15.22 6.37
CA ILE A 112 11.55 14.46 5.62
C ILE A 112 11.66 14.78 4.13
N ASP A 113 11.72 16.05 3.76
CA ASP A 113 11.87 16.45 2.36
C ASP A 113 13.18 15.89 1.77
N SER A 114 14.26 15.82 2.57
CA SER A 114 15.54 15.23 2.18
C SER A 114 15.45 13.74 1.85
N LEU A 115 14.61 12.99 2.56
CA LEU A 115 14.39 11.55 2.30
C LEU A 115 13.72 11.28 0.95
N PHE A 116 13.12 12.30 0.33
CA PHE A 116 12.38 12.18 -0.93
C PHE A 116 13.00 12.97 -2.09
N VAL A 117 14.22 13.49 -1.93
CA VAL A 117 14.96 14.13 -3.02
C VAL A 117 15.25 13.13 -4.14
N ALA A 118 15.14 13.59 -5.39
CA ALA A 118 15.28 12.74 -6.57
C ALA A 118 16.71 12.22 -6.72
N ASP A 119 16.87 11.03 -7.35
CA ASP A 119 18.18 10.44 -7.60
C ASP A 119 19.14 11.41 -8.31
N GLY A 120 20.28 11.67 -7.67
CA GLY A 120 21.33 12.56 -8.18
C GLY A 120 21.21 14.02 -7.73
N GLU A 121 20.19 14.38 -6.96
CA GLU A 121 20.11 15.66 -6.27
C GLU A 121 20.64 15.51 -4.83
N THR A 122 21.52 16.44 -4.43
CA THR A 122 21.99 16.54 -3.04
C THR A 122 20.98 17.33 -2.24
N SER A 123 20.41 16.72 -1.20
CA SER A 123 19.67 17.46 -0.18
C SER A 123 20.63 18.06 0.82
N VAL A 124 20.50 19.36 1.09
CA VAL A 124 21.25 20.06 2.13
C VAL A 124 20.24 20.54 3.16
N LEU A 125 20.37 20.06 4.40
CA LEU A 125 19.63 20.59 5.53
C LEU A 125 20.24 21.96 5.88
N ASN A 126 19.44 23.01 5.79
CA ASN A 126 19.86 24.34 6.19
C ASN A 126 19.51 24.52 7.67
N LEU A 127 20.36 23.96 8.53
CA LEU A 127 20.21 24.04 9.98
C LEU A 127 20.65 25.41 10.53
N GLU A 128 21.56 26.10 9.83
CA GLU A 128 22.04 27.44 10.20
C GLU A 128 20.87 28.41 10.27
N ASP A 129 20.12 28.58 9.17
CA ASP A 129 18.97 29.50 9.11
C ASP A 129 17.87 29.17 10.14
N VAL A 130 17.81 27.91 10.59
CA VAL A 130 16.80 27.42 11.55
C VAL A 130 17.24 27.63 13.00
N LEU A 131 18.54 27.50 13.28
CA LEU A 131 19.08 27.51 14.64
C LEU A 131 19.66 28.88 15.04
N THR A 132 20.11 29.72 14.10
CA THR A 132 20.58 31.09 14.39
C THR A 132 19.54 31.91 15.19
N PRO A 133 18.23 31.86 14.91
CA PRO A 133 17.23 32.56 15.71
C PRO A 133 17.15 32.09 17.19
N LEU A 134 17.66 30.90 17.53
CA LEU A 134 17.69 30.38 18.90
C LEU A 134 18.89 30.87 19.71
N VAL A 135 19.99 31.29 19.07
CA VAL A 135 21.20 31.82 19.74
C VAL A 135 20.87 32.88 20.80
N PRO A 136 20.10 33.96 20.50
CA PRO A 136 19.81 34.97 21.50
C PRO A 136 18.96 34.44 22.66
N VAL A 137 18.13 33.41 22.44
CA VAL A 137 17.34 32.76 23.50
C VAL A 137 18.27 31.96 24.42
N VAL A 138 19.18 31.17 23.84
CA VAL A 138 20.18 30.40 24.58
C VAL A 138 21.04 31.32 25.45
N VAL A 139 21.58 32.39 24.85
CA VAL A 139 22.41 33.37 25.57
C VAL A 139 21.64 34.00 26.73
N ALA A 140 20.40 34.44 26.49
CA ALA A 140 19.57 35.07 27.53
C ALA A 140 19.27 34.11 28.70
N GLU A 141 19.10 32.81 28.44
CA GLU A 141 18.84 31.82 29.50
C GLU A 141 20.08 31.50 30.34
N PHE A 142 21.28 31.50 29.74
CA PHE A 142 22.52 31.37 30.50
C PHE A 142 22.86 32.64 31.30
N GLU A 143 22.63 33.82 30.72
CA GLU A 143 22.85 35.11 31.39
C GLU A 143 21.96 35.28 32.63
N GLN A 144 20.70 34.85 32.57
CA GLN A 144 19.78 34.85 33.72
C GLN A 144 20.30 34.03 34.92
N ARG A 145 21.26 33.13 34.68
CA ARG A 145 21.82 32.21 35.68
C ARG A 145 23.26 32.58 36.09
N ASP A 146 23.71 33.79 35.75
CA ASP A 146 25.08 34.26 35.98
C ASP A 146 26.16 33.36 35.34
N VAL A 147 25.82 32.66 34.25
CA VAL A 147 26.78 31.86 33.47
C VAL A 147 27.19 32.68 32.24
N PRO A 148 28.43 33.20 32.18
CA PRO A 148 28.89 33.93 31.01
C PRO A 148 29.11 32.95 29.85
N VAL A 149 28.30 33.07 28.80
CA VAL A 149 28.46 32.29 27.58
C VAL A 149 28.80 33.23 26.43
N ASP A 150 29.82 32.85 25.68
CA ASP A 150 30.27 33.57 24.50
C ASP A 150 29.33 33.27 23.32
N PRO A 151 28.61 34.26 22.77
CA PRO A 151 27.70 34.06 21.64
C PRO A 151 28.41 33.44 20.44
N ASP A 152 29.65 33.85 20.17
CA ASP A 152 30.46 33.35 19.04
C ASP A 152 30.77 31.84 19.20
N ARG A 153 30.82 31.35 20.45
CA ARG A 153 31.04 29.94 20.76
C ARG A 153 29.78 29.10 20.60
N ILE A 154 28.60 29.66 20.90
CA ILE A 154 27.32 29.01 20.62
C ILE A 154 27.13 28.93 19.11
N GLU A 155 27.35 30.03 18.38
CA GLU A 155 27.30 30.05 16.92
C GLU A 155 28.27 29.04 16.31
N GLY A 156 29.52 28.97 16.79
CA GLY A 156 30.48 27.99 16.30
C GLY A 156 30.09 26.52 16.55
N VAL A 157 29.36 26.23 17.63
CA VAL A 157 28.81 24.88 17.90
C VAL A 157 27.61 24.61 16.98
N LEU A 158 26.76 25.60 16.73
CA LEU A 158 25.63 25.51 15.80
C LEU A 158 26.09 25.37 14.34
N ASP A 159 27.16 26.04 13.93
CA ASP A 159 27.78 25.93 12.60
C ASP A 159 28.41 24.54 12.40
N ALA A 160 29.10 24.02 13.42
CA ALA A 160 29.63 22.66 13.40
C ALA A 160 28.51 21.61 13.32
N ALA A 161 27.34 21.93 13.90
CA ALA A 161 26.12 21.17 13.80
C ALA A 161 25.41 21.31 12.43
N ALA A 162 25.49 22.47 11.79
CA ALA A 162 24.96 22.69 10.44
C ALA A 162 25.68 21.86 9.37
N ALA A 163 26.92 21.45 9.66
CA ALA A 163 27.70 20.52 8.85
C ALA A 163 27.39 19.03 9.12
N ILE A 164 26.22 18.68 9.67
CA ILE A 164 25.72 17.29 9.62
C ILE A 164 25.38 16.99 8.16
N GLU A 165 26.40 16.63 7.38
CA GLU A 165 26.21 15.86 6.16
C GLU A 165 25.56 14.55 6.60
N LEU A 166 24.28 14.37 6.27
CA LEU A 166 23.67 13.06 6.31
C LEU A 166 24.49 12.17 5.38
N ASP A 167 25.35 11.34 5.96
CA ASP A 167 26.26 10.48 5.20
C ASP A 167 25.43 9.74 4.15
N ALA A 168 25.64 10.09 2.89
CA ALA A 168 24.85 9.65 1.76
C ALA A 168 24.80 8.12 1.66
N GLY A 169 25.71 7.40 2.36
CA GLY A 169 25.71 5.96 2.50
C GLY A 169 24.48 5.37 3.22
N GLU A 170 23.96 5.99 4.29
CA GLU A 170 22.79 5.45 5.02
C GLU A 170 21.48 5.79 4.29
N ALA A 171 21.33 7.00 3.76
CA ALA A 171 20.19 7.37 2.92
C ALA A 171 20.16 6.56 1.61
N ALA A 172 21.31 6.35 0.95
CA ALA A 172 21.41 5.47 -0.21
C ALA A 172 21.04 4.02 0.14
N SER A 173 21.32 3.55 1.36
CA SER A 173 20.91 2.21 1.80
C SER A 173 19.38 2.07 1.92
N VAL A 174 18.69 3.10 2.42
CA VAL A 174 17.22 3.10 2.54
C VAL A 174 16.58 3.19 1.15
N VAL A 175 17.09 4.06 0.28
CA VAL A 175 16.62 4.19 -1.11
C VAL A 175 16.80 2.86 -1.86
N ALA A 176 17.98 2.23 -1.74
CA ALA A 176 18.25 0.93 -2.35
C ALA A 176 17.30 -0.18 -1.83
N VAL A 177 17.02 -0.21 -0.53
CA VAL A 177 16.07 -1.17 0.07
C VAL A 177 14.65 -0.96 -0.46
N VAL A 178 14.21 0.30 -0.60
CA VAL A 178 12.89 0.63 -1.15
C VAL A 178 12.81 0.27 -2.64
N GLU A 179 13.87 0.50 -3.40
CA GLU A 179 13.95 0.13 -4.82
C GLU A 179 13.94 -1.40 -5.00
N ASP A 180 14.73 -2.14 -4.21
CA ASP A 180 14.72 -3.61 -4.19
C ASP A 180 13.34 -4.16 -3.84
N ALA A 181 12.67 -3.56 -2.84
CA ALA A 181 11.31 -3.94 -2.47
C ALA A 181 10.31 -3.68 -3.61
N ARG A 182 10.42 -2.55 -4.32
CA ARG A 182 9.58 -2.22 -5.49
C ARG A 182 9.79 -3.22 -6.63
N VAL A 183 11.04 -3.57 -6.93
CA VAL A 183 11.39 -4.56 -7.96
C VAL A 183 10.83 -5.93 -7.58
N PHE A 184 11.04 -6.36 -6.34
CA PHE A 184 10.52 -7.62 -5.82
C PHE A 184 8.98 -7.70 -5.87
N LEU A 185 8.29 -6.67 -5.38
CA LEU A 185 6.82 -6.57 -5.43
C LEU A 185 6.30 -6.63 -6.87
N SER A 186 7.00 -5.98 -7.80
CA SER A 186 6.65 -6.00 -9.23
C SER A 186 6.79 -7.40 -9.83
N GLN A 187 7.86 -8.12 -9.48
CA GLN A 187 8.05 -9.52 -9.88
C GLN A 187 6.95 -10.42 -9.30
N VAL A 188 6.62 -10.27 -8.01
CA VAL A 188 5.53 -11.01 -7.36
C VAL A 188 4.20 -10.78 -8.08
N VAL A 189 3.86 -9.53 -8.41
CA VAL A 189 2.63 -9.19 -9.15
C VAL A 189 2.60 -9.85 -10.52
N LEU A 190 3.70 -9.78 -11.28
CA LEU A 190 3.78 -10.37 -12.62
C LEU A 190 3.67 -11.90 -12.58
N ILE A 191 4.37 -12.56 -11.65
CA ILE A 191 4.32 -14.00 -11.46
C ILE A 191 2.91 -14.42 -11.04
N ALA A 192 2.31 -13.72 -10.09
CA ALA A 192 0.96 -14.00 -9.61
C ALA A 192 -0.09 -13.81 -10.70
N LEU A 193 0.02 -12.75 -11.51
CA LEU A 193 -0.85 -12.52 -12.66
C LEU A 193 -0.69 -13.64 -13.71
N GLY A 194 0.55 -14.00 -14.05
CA GLY A 194 0.83 -15.09 -14.98
C GLY A 194 0.24 -16.42 -14.50
N MET A 195 0.38 -16.73 -13.21
CA MET A 195 -0.16 -17.94 -12.61
C MET A 195 -1.69 -17.92 -12.53
N LEU A 196 -2.29 -16.76 -12.27
CA LEU A 196 -3.74 -16.56 -12.28
C LEU A 196 -4.32 -16.81 -13.67
N LEU A 197 -3.69 -16.24 -14.72
CA LEU A 197 -4.10 -16.46 -16.11
C LEU A 197 -3.93 -17.92 -16.53
N LEU A 198 -2.80 -18.54 -16.19
CA LEU A 198 -2.51 -19.94 -16.51
C LEU A 198 -3.53 -20.87 -15.86
N THR A 199 -3.70 -20.78 -14.54
CA THR A 199 -4.60 -21.65 -13.77
C THR A 199 -6.06 -21.40 -14.10
N GLY A 200 -6.45 -20.16 -14.35
CA GLY A 200 -7.78 -19.79 -14.83
C GLY A 200 -8.07 -20.38 -16.21
N THR A 201 -7.12 -20.30 -17.15
CA THR A 201 -7.23 -20.90 -18.49
C THR A 201 -7.35 -22.41 -18.41
N VAL A 202 -6.53 -23.06 -17.58
CA VAL A 202 -6.61 -24.51 -17.32
C VAL A 202 -7.97 -24.88 -16.74
N ALA A 203 -8.50 -24.14 -15.76
CA ALA A 203 -9.82 -24.41 -15.17
C ALA A 203 -10.96 -24.28 -16.19
N VAL A 204 -10.90 -23.26 -17.06
CA VAL A 204 -11.86 -23.07 -18.17
C VAL A 204 -11.76 -24.20 -19.18
N TYR A 205 -10.56 -24.61 -19.57
CA TYR A 205 -10.33 -25.73 -20.49
C TYR A 205 -10.86 -27.06 -19.94
N LEU A 206 -10.65 -27.29 -18.64
CA LEU A 206 -11.10 -28.50 -17.95
C LEU A 206 -12.60 -28.54 -17.71
N THR A 207 -13.34 -27.45 -17.95
CA THR A 207 -14.79 -27.38 -17.71
C THR A 207 -15.60 -27.48 -19.01
N GLN A 208 -16.80 -28.07 -18.94
CA GLN A 208 -17.70 -28.18 -20.10
C GLN A 208 -18.37 -26.82 -20.40
N GLU A 209 -18.85 -26.13 -19.37
CA GLU A 209 -19.45 -24.80 -19.46
C GLU A 209 -18.41 -23.69 -19.28
N ARG A 210 -17.63 -23.41 -20.33
CA ARG A 210 -16.52 -22.44 -20.30
C ARG A 210 -16.94 -21.04 -19.83
N PHE A 211 -18.04 -20.52 -20.35
CA PHE A 211 -18.52 -19.17 -20.01
C PHE A 211 -19.02 -19.08 -18.57
N ALA A 212 -19.68 -20.13 -18.06
CA ALA A 212 -20.09 -20.20 -16.67
C ALA A 212 -18.87 -20.23 -15.74
N MET A 213 -17.83 -20.99 -16.10
CA MET A 213 -16.58 -21.06 -15.35
C MET A 213 -15.85 -19.70 -15.31
N VAL A 214 -15.76 -18.98 -16.44
CA VAL A 214 -15.20 -17.61 -16.47
C VAL A 214 -15.95 -16.71 -15.50
N GLY A 215 -17.29 -16.77 -15.51
CA GLY A 215 -18.12 -16.04 -14.56
C GLY A 215 -17.82 -16.40 -13.11
N THR A 216 -17.70 -17.70 -12.78
CA THR A 216 -17.34 -18.16 -11.44
C THR A 216 -15.97 -17.68 -10.99
N LEU A 217 -14.96 -17.75 -11.86
CA LEU A 217 -13.61 -17.27 -11.57
C LEU A 217 -13.61 -15.76 -11.30
N ALA A 218 -14.30 -15.00 -12.15
CA ALA A 218 -14.43 -13.56 -12.01
C ALA A 218 -15.14 -13.18 -10.70
N THR A 219 -16.28 -13.82 -10.37
CA THR A 219 -16.96 -13.62 -9.08
C THR A 219 -16.04 -13.93 -7.89
N ARG A 220 -15.19 -14.96 -8.01
CA ARG A 220 -14.24 -15.31 -6.96
C ARG A 220 -13.19 -14.22 -6.74
N VAL A 221 -12.67 -13.64 -7.83
CA VAL A 221 -11.76 -12.48 -7.77
C VAL A 221 -12.45 -11.27 -7.14
N VAL A 222 -13.71 -10.98 -7.52
CA VAL A 222 -14.51 -9.90 -6.92
C VAL A 222 -14.64 -10.08 -5.41
N MET A 223 -15.08 -11.27 -4.97
CA MET A 223 -15.26 -11.56 -3.55
C MET A 223 -13.95 -11.45 -2.78
N SER A 224 -12.84 -11.98 -3.33
CA SER A 224 -11.52 -11.83 -2.72
C SER A 224 -11.11 -10.37 -2.60
N ALA A 225 -11.22 -9.58 -3.67
CA ALA A 225 -10.86 -8.17 -3.66
C ALA A 225 -11.71 -7.38 -2.62
N LEU A 226 -13.03 -7.61 -2.57
CA LEU A 226 -13.90 -6.99 -1.57
C LEU A 226 -13.55 -7.42 -0.14
N SER A 227 -13.22 -8.69 0.09
CA SER A 227 -12.77 -9.15 1.41
C SER A 227 -11.49 -8.45 1.85
N TYR A 228 -10.51 -8.30 0.95
CA TYR A 228 -9.29 -7.55 1.24
C TYR A 228 -9.59 -6.08 1.51
N ALA A 229 -10.45 -5.42 0.71
CA ALA A 229 -10.85 -4.03 0.94
C ALA A 229 -11.45 -3.83 2.35
N VAL A 230 -12.32 -4.74 2.79
CA VAL A 230 -12.93 -4.69 4.12
C VAL A 230 -11.89 -4.95 5.22
N ILE A 231 -11.04 -5.98 5.07
CA ILE A 231 -10.00 -6.31 6.05
C ILE A 231 -9.04 -5.14 6.22
N PHE A 232 -8.57 -4.53 5.13
CA PHE A 232 -7.64 -3.40 5.18
C PHE A 232 -8.26 -2.17 5.81
N ARG A 233 -9.54 -1.91 5.53
CA ARG A 233 -10.28 -0.80 6.16
C ARG A 233 -10.57 -1.05 7.65
N LEU A 234 -10.79 -2.29 8.05
CA LEU A 234 -10.93 -2.65 9.46
C LEU A 234 -9.58 -2.59 10.17
N ALA A 235 -8.50 -3.05 9.52
CA ALA A 235 -7.15 -2.98 10.05
C ALA A 235 -6.68 -1.52 10.20
N SER A 236 -6.95 -0.66 9.23
CA SER A 236 -6.64 0.77 9.33
C SER A 236 -7.35 1.42 10.52
N TRP A 237 -8.63 1.11 10.72
CA TRP A 237 -9.39 1.60 11.87
C TRP A 237 -8.91 0.99 13.19
N ALA A 238 -8.57 -0.30 13.23
CA ALA A 238 -8.12 -0.99 14.44
C ALA A 238 -6.75 -0.47 14.91
N LEU A 239 -5.89 -0.08 13.97
CA LEU A 239 -4.59 0.51 14.27
C LEU A 239 -4.73 1.92 14.86
N ASP A 240 -5.64 2.74 14.32
CA ASP A 240 -5.88 4.07 14.88
C ASP A 240 -7.39 4.41 15.00
N PRO A 241 -8.07 3.90 16.04
CA PRO A 241 -9.52 4.06 16.19
C PRO A 241 -9.92 5.48 16.61
N THR A 242 -8.98 6.28 17.13
CA THR A 242 -9.23 7.62 17.67
C THR A 242 -8.43 8.74 17.02
N ARG A 243 -7.54 8.44 16.06
CA ARG A 243 -6.54 9.35 15.49
C ARG A 243 -5.63 9.93 16.58
N GLY A 244 -4.51 9.26 16.87
CA GLY A 244 -3.43 9.86 17.68
C GLY A 244 -3.04 9.16 18.99
N ARG A 245 -3.12 7.82 19.08
CA ARG A 245 -2.58 7.08 20.25
C ARG A 245 -1.17 6.53 20.06
N SER A 246 -0.75 6.30 18.82
CA SER A 246 0.59 5.81 18.51
C SER A 246 0.97 6.29 17.11
N PRO A 247 2.09 7.00 16.97
CA PRO A 247 2.61 7.46 15.67
C PRO A 247 2.83 6.31 14.66
N ILE A 248 3.36 5.17 15.13
CA ILE A 248 3.54 3.95 14.33
C ILE A 248 2.18 3.40 13.87
N ALA A 249 1.17 3.42 14.74
CA ALA A 249 -0.16 2.96 14.40
C ALA A 249 -0.90 3.95 13.47
N GLY A 250 -0.66 5.25 13.62
CA GLY A 250 -1.14 6.31 12.73
C GLY A 250 -0.58 6.16 11.32
N GLY A 251 0.75 6.04 11.17
CA GLY A 251 1.40 5.78 9.89
C GLY A 251 0.94 4.48 9.23
N GLY A 252 0.77 3.41 10.02
CA GLY A 252 0.20 2.14 9.55
C GLY A 252 -1.26 2.25 9.11
N SER A 253 -2.07 3.06 9.81
CA SER A 253 -3.47 3.30 9.45
C SER A 253 -3.61 4.06 8.13
N VAL A 254 -2.72 5.01 7.85
CA VAL A 254 -2.66 5.77 6.59
C VAL A 254 -2.27 4.84 5.44
N LEU A 255 -1.22 4.03 5.61
CA LEU A 255 -0.76 3.07 4.59
C LEU A 255 -1.83 2.01 4.24
N LEU A 256 -2.55 1.50 5.24
CA LEU A 256 -3.61 0.51 5.03
C LEU A 256 -4.89 1.13 4.49
N GLY A 257 -5.16 2.41 4.84
CA GLY A 257 -6.37 3.14 4.46
C GLY A 257 -6.34 3.75 3.07
N SER A 258 -5.20 4.33 2.64
CA SER A 258 -5.16 5.16 1.41
C SER A 258 -5.33 4.34 0.12
N ASN A 259 -4.86 3.09 0.11
CA ASN A 259 -4.82 2.25 -1.10
C ASN A 259 -5.95 1.22 -1.21
N GLY A 260 -6.98 1.29 -0.35
CA GLY A 260 -8.13 0.39 -0.40
C GLY A 260 -8.92 0.46 -1.72
N GLN A 261 -8.80 1.55 -2.48
CA GLN A 261 -9.48 1.75 -3.77
C GLN A 261 -9.00 0.80 -4.86
N VAL A 262 -7.76 0.31 -4.77
CA VAL A 262 -7.17 -0.64 -5.72
C VAL A 262 -7.97 -1.94 -5.75
N PHE A 263 -8.38 -2.41 -4.57
CA PHE A 263 -9.26 -3.58 -4.44
C PHE A 263 -10.65 -3.33 -5.05
N LEU A 264 -11.19 -2.12 -4.90
CA LEU A 264 -12.50 -1.75 -5.47
C LEU A 264 -12.46 -1.65 -6.99
N ALA A 265 -11.41 -1.06 -7.55
CA ALA A 265 -11.21 -0.99 -9.00
C ALA A 265 -11.10 -2.39 -9.61
N LEU A 266 -10.38 -3.30 -8.94
CA LEU A 266 -10.26 -4.68 -9.37
C LEU A 266 -11.58 -5.45 -9.27
N ALA A 267 -12.32 -5.26 -8.18
CA ALA A 267 -13.65 -5.82 -8.00
C ALA A 267 -14.62 -5.32 -9.06
N ALA A 268 -14.57 -4.05 -9.44
CA ALA A 268 -15.40 -3.50 -10.51
C ALA A 268 -15.06 -4.14 -11.86
N GLY A 269 -13.77 -4.20 -12.23
CA GLY A 269 -13.32 -4.82 -13.48
C GLY A 269 -13.69 -6.31 -13.58
N ALA A 270 -13.43 -7.09 -12.54
CA ALA A 270 -13.82 -8.50 -12.49
C ALA A 270 -15.36 -8.67 -12.47
N GLY A 271 -16.10 -7.75 -11.85
CA GLY A 271 -17.56 -7.74 -11.84
C GLY A 271 -18.17 -7.60 -13.24
N VAL A 272 -17.61 -6.73 -14.08
CA VAL A 272 -18.04 -6.59 -15.49
C VAL A 272 -17.84 -7.90 -16.25
N VAL A 273 -16.71 -8.57 -16.06
CA VAL A 273 -16.41 -9.86 -16.68
C VAL A 273 -17.38 -10.95 -16.20
N ALA A 274 -17.69 -10.98 -14.90
CA ALA A 274 -18.63 -11.93 -14.32
C ALA A 274 -20.06 -11.76 -14.88
N VAL A 275 -20.56 -10.52 -14.92
CA VAL A 275 -21.90 -10.19 -15.43
C VAL A 275 -21.98 -10.47 -16.94
N GLY A 276 -20.98 -10.04 -17.71
CA GLY A 276 -20.90 -10.30 -19.15
C GLY A 276 -20.89 -11.80 -19.47
N GLY A 277 -20.08 -12.59 -18.77
CA GLY A 277 -20.05 -14.06 -18.90
C GLY A 277 -21.39 -14.72 -18.59
N ALA A 278 -22.07 -14.28 -17.52
CA ALA A 278 -23.37 -14.79 -17.12
C ALA A 278 -24.49 -14.46 -18.15
N LEU A 279 -24.48 -13.24 -18.70
CA LEU A 279 -25.45 -12.83 -19.73
C LEU A 279 -25.26 -13.63 -21.03
N VAL A 280 -24.02 -13.83 -21.48
CA VAL A 280 -23.71 -14.65 -22.67
C VAL A 280 -24.12 -16.10 -22.46
N ALA A 281 -23.84 -16.68 -21.29
CA ALA A 281 -24.24 -18.04 -20.96
C ALA A 281 -25.76 -18.21 -20.96
N ARG A 282 -26.51 -17.27 -20.36
CA ARG A 282 -27.99 -17.27 -20.39
C ARG A 282 -28.56 -17.08 -21.79
N GLY A 283 -27.97 -16.21 -22.61
CA GLY A 283 -28.39 -15.99 -24.00
C GLY A 283 -28.22 -17.25 -24.86
N LYS A 284 -27.11 -17.97 -24.69
CA LYS A 284 -26.87 -19.24 -25.41
C LYS A 284 -27.85 -20.33 -25.00
N LYS A 285 -28.19 -20.42 -23.71
CA LYS A 285 -29.18 -21.38 -23.19
C LYS A 285 -30.58 -21.12 -23.77
N ARG A 286 -31.03 -19.86 -23.75
CA ARG A 286 -32.30 -19.45 -24.35
C ARG A 286 -32.36 -19.71 -25.85
N SER A 287 -31.30 -19.37 -26.59
CA SER A 287 -31.23 -19.63 -28.04
C SER A 287 -31.35 -21.12 -28.37
N PHE A 288 -30.80 -22.01 -27.54
CA PHE A 288 -30.91 -23.46 -27.72
C PHE A 288 -32.33 -23.96 -27.43
N GLU A 289 -32.98 -23.47 -26.37
CA GLU A 289 -34.36 -23.78 -26.02
C GLU A 289 -35.35 -23.28 -27.08
N THR A 290 -35.16 -22.07 -27.62
CA THR A 290 -35.99 -21.52 -28.70
C THR A 290 -35.81 -22.30 -30.01
N ARG A 291 -34.58 -22.72 -30.35
CA ARG A 291 -34.33 -23.57 -31.54
C ARG A 291 -34.96 -24.94 -31.41
N ALA A 292 -34.87 -25.55 -30.22
CA ALA A 292 -35.49 -26.85 -29.95
C ALA A 292 -37.02 -26.76 -30.06
N ALA A 293 -37.64 -25.72 -29.52
CA ALA A 293 -39.08 -25.49 -29.63
C ALA A 293 -39.53 -25.22 -31.08
N SER A 294 -38.75 -24.50 -31.88
CA SER A 294 -39.08 -24.25 -33.30
C SER A 294 -38.94 -25.48 -34.20
N LEU A 295 -38.09 -26.45 -33.81
CA LEU A 295 -37.93 -27.70 -34.55
C LEU A 295 -39.07 -28.68 -34.24
N ASP A 296 -39.58 -28.66 -33.00
CA ASP A 296 -40.73 -29.47 -32.58
C ASP A 296 -42.04 -28.99 -33.23
N SER A 297 -42.23 -27.67 -33.38
CA SER A 297 -43.42 -27.13 -34.07
C SER A 297 -43.41 -27.37 -35.58
N SER A 298 -42.22 -27.41 -36.20
CA SER A 298 -42.09 -27.67 -37.65
C SER A 298 -42.39 -29.12 -38.03
N ASP A 299 -42.23 -30.07 -37.11
CA ASP A 299 -42.55 -31.49 -37.34
C ASP A 299 -44.06 -31.77 -37.20
N ASP A 300 -44.80 -30.93 -36.48
CA ASP A 300 -46.26 -31.05 -36.33
C ASP A 300 -47.01 -30.50 -37.56
N ASP A 301 -46.57 -29.36 -38.10
CA ASP A 301 -47.16 -28.75 -39.31
C ASP A 301 -46.98 -29.61 -40.58
N THR A 302 -45.95 -30.46 -40.64
CA THR A 302 -45.76 -31.37 -41.79
C THR A 302 -46.62 -32.62 -41.73
N ARG A 303 -47.26 -32.93 -40.59
CA ARG A 303 -48.19 -34.05 -40.46
C ARG A 303 -49.61 -33.73 -40.92
N GLU A 304 -50.02 -32.47 -40.93
CA GLU A 304 -51.36 -32.06 -41.38
C GLU A 304 -51.49 -31.96 -42.91
N LEU A 305 -50.39 -32.00 -43.67
CA LEU A 305 -50.39 -31.89 -45.13
C LEU A 305 -50.31 -33.24 -45.88
N ALA A 306 -50.44 -34.38 -45.19
CA ALA A 306 -50.56 -35.67 -45.85
C ALA A 306 -52.04 -35.91 -46.24
N PRO A 307 -52.42 -35.83 -47.54
CA PRO A 307 -53.77 -36.18 -47.95
C PRO A 307 -53.97 -37.69 -47.79
N VAL A 308 -55.12 -38.06 -47.20
CA VAL A 308 -55.65 -39.42 -47.12
C VAL A 308 -56.01 -39.93 -48.53
#